data_AF-A0A521CLR7-F1
#
_entry.id   AF-A0A521CLR7-F1
#
_cell.length_a   1.000
_cell.length_b   1.000
_cell.length_c   1.000
_cell.angle_alpha   90.00
_cell.angle_beta   90.00
_cell.angle_gamma   90.00
#
_symmetry.space_group_name_H-M   'P 1'
#
loop_
_entity.id
_entity.type
_entity.pdbx_description
1 polymer ?
#
loop_
_entity_poly.entity_id
_entity_poly.type
_entity_poly.pdbx_seq_one_letter_code
_entity_poly.pdbx_strand_id
1 'polypeptide(L)'
;MLFDVKDVIVDTSGAIQATLKWDNISQKLPMRTVYAVVQDSEDKILYNGTKTTNGGVVVTKKSALLGLAEYKSAVLVKKSDSSISKINNKNCACECEARVRAFMRMLRDEEGVAGEIGYETLCGGESFIKNYGKNWDDHPQIKVYIKRINDYSSAAGAYQVMGYTWNGMIEYRKKYNISNFNQENQDRFIVVLLKHKRFDPLPESVIKKYGEKFRNAHGHMIKMILTQNYNKLFLTASLEWASFPDSPYGQQRADYTIKEVKVKYDSYLNEELKGKSDLHIKKGFLQGFGYDCTCSGQNKKLSKQGYDINKAVSYIESHAESQSLSKCATYVRLAIEAGGLKSNAQPRNALNYFGILKQLGFKELQTTTYIKGDIVVFDAVTGHQYGHIAMWTGTEWISDFKQKSIIVNNAYNNGKSSIFRWE
;
A
#
# COMPACT_ATOMS: atom_id res chain seq x y z
N MET A 1 9.58 23.75 10.54
CA MET A 1 8.87 23.12 9.41
C MET A 1 9.94 22.49 8.55
N LEU A 2 10.06 21.16 8.60
CA LEU A 2 11.04 20.41 7.83
C LEU A 2 10.43 20.16 6.45
N PHE A 3 11.20 20.36 5.40
CA PHE A 3 10.77 20.14 4.02
C PHE A 3 11.62 19.02 3.43
N ASP A 4 10.96 17.95 2.98
CA ASP A 4 11.64 16.83 2.33
C ASP A 4 12.07 17.23 0.91
N VAL A 5 13.35 17.03 0.60
CA VAL A 5 13.89 17.24 -0.74
C VAL A 5 13.91 15.89 -1.47
N LYS A 6 13.22 15.81 -2.60
CA LYS A 6 12.95 14.54 -3.30
C LYS A 6 13.99 14.15 -4.36
N ASP A 7 14.91 15.06 -4.69
CA ASP A 7 15.90 14.87 -5.75
C ASP A 7 17.32 15.14 -5.22
N VAL A 8 17.84 14.19 -4.44
CA VAL A 8 19.18 14.26 -3.86
C VAL A 8 20.12 13.36 -4.65
N ILE A 9 21.16 13.94 -5.23
CA ILE A 9 22.19 13.24 -6.01
C ILE A 9 23.50 13.31 -5.22
N VAL A 10 24.18 12.17 -5.08
CA VAL A 10 25.53 12.12 -4.52
C VAL A 10 26.50 11.89 -5.65
N ASP A 11 27.37 12.86 -5.92
CA ASP A 11 28.36 12.72 -6.99
C ASP A 11 29.57 11.87 -6.56
N THR A 12 30.45 11.58 -7.52
CA THR A 12 31.62 10.72 -7.33
C THR A 12 32.66 11.30 -6.36
N SER A 13 32.53 12.55 -5.94
CA SER A 13 33.37 13.17 -4.91
C SER A 13 32.80 13.00 -3.49
N GLY A 14 31.60 12.42 -3.36
CA GLY A 14 30.86 12.32 -2.10
C GLY A 14 30.09 13.59 -1.75
N ALA A 15 29.98 14.55 -2.66
CA ALA A 15 29.19 15.75 -2.45
C ALA A 15 27.70 15.47 -2.68
N ILE A 16 26.87 15.91 -1.73
CA ILE A 16 25.41 15.80 -1.79
C ILE A 16 24.86 17.07 -2.47
N GLN A 17 24.22 16.91 -3.61
CA GLN A 17 23.54 17.97 -4.34
C GLN A 17 22.03 17.76 -4.26
N ALA A 18 21.30 18.80 -3.87
CA ALA A 18 19.84 18.76 -3.74
C ALA A 18 19.24 20.04 -4.31
N THR A 19 18.21 19.93 -5.15
CA THR A 19 17.53 21.10 -5.73
C THR A 19 16.24 21.40 -4.95
N LEU A 20 16.15 22.61 -4.40
CA LEU A 20 14.95 23.09 -3.73
C LEU A 20 14.04 23.82 -4.72
N LYS A 21 12.78 23.39 -4.87
CA LYS A 21 11.78 24.12 -5.65
C LYS A 21 11.06 25.12 -4.73
N TRP A 22 11.34 26.41 -4.95
CA TRP A 22 10.87 27.51 -4.11
C TRP A 22 9.35 27.75 -4.20
N ASP A 23 8.70 27.26 -5.25
CA ASP A 23 7.29 27.51 -5.57
C ASP A 23 6.29 26.92 -4.56
N ASN A 24 6.74 26.02 -3.68
CA ASN A 24 5.92 25.36 -2.65
C ASN A 24 6.01 26.04 -1.27
N ILE A 25 6.71 27.17 -1.15
CA ILE A 25 6.82 27.93 0.10
C ILE A 25 5.82 29.09 0.05
N SER A 26 4.85 29.10 0.95
CA SER A 26 3.84 30.17 1.06
C SER A 26 4.51 31.54 1.21
N GLN A 27 4.23 32.47 0.30
CA GLN A 27 4.84 33.81 0.22
C GLN A 27 4.51 34.75 1.41
N LYS A 28 3.72 34.31 2.40
CA LYS A 28 3.24 35.14 3.52
C LYS A 28 3.79 34.72 4.89
N LEU A 29 5.09 34.44 4.99
CA LEU A 29 5.73 34.27 6.29
C LEU A 29 6.90 35.26 6.45
N PRO A 30 7.13 35.80 7.66
CA PRO A 30 8.26 36.70 7.92
C PRO A 30 9.58 36.03 7.54
N MET A 31 10.62 36.80 7.20
CA MET A 31 11.95 36.25 6.90
C MET A 31 12.39 35.31 8.03
N ARG A 32 12.60 34.04 7.69
CA ARG A 32 13.12 33.03 8.62
C ARG A 32 14.50 32.62 8.16
N THR A 33 15.41 32.50 9.11
CA THR A 33 16.70 31.87 8.86
C THR A 33 16.50 30.36 8.79
N VAL A 34 16.93 29.74 7.69
CA VAL A 34 16.85 28.29 7.47
C VAL A 34 18.26 27.72 7.34
N TYR A 35 18.47 26.51 7.83
CA TYR A 35 19.74 25.78 7.78
C TYR A 35 19.50 24.36 7.29
N ALA A 36 20.46 23.79 6.55
CA ALA A 36 20.44 22.40 6.15
C ALA A 36 21.21 21.56 7.17
N VAL A 37 20.58 20.50 7.67
CA VAL A 37 21.19 19.50 8.55
C VAL A 37 21.09 18.13 7.89
N VAL A 38 22.10 17.30 8.08
CA VAL A 38 22.03 15.86 7.76
C VAL A 38 21.82 15.14 9.07
N GLN A 39 20.80 14.29 9.16
CA GLN A 39 20.45 13.52 10.35
C GLN A 39 20.49 12.03 10.06
N ASP A 40 20.74 11.20 11.08
CA ASP A 40 20.56 9.75 10.96
C ASP A 40 19.09 9.33 11.12
N SER A 41 18.84 8.03 11.07
CA SER A 41 17.50 7.43 11.24
C SER A 41 16.89 7.60 12.63
N GLU A 42 17.64 8.17 13.58
CA GLU A 42 17.22 8.47 14.96
C GLU A 42 17.16 10.00 15.19
N ASP A 43 17.10 10.80 14.13
CA ASP A 43 17.06 12.27 14.13
C ASP A 43 18.30 12.97 14.72
N LYS A 44 19.40 12.23 14.96
CA LYS A 44 20.66 12.82 15.45
C LYS A 44 21.39 13.55 14.33
N ILE A 45 21.73 14.81 14.55
CA ILE A 45 22.42 15.66 13.57
C ILE A 45 23.86 15.19 13.37
N LEU A 46 24.17 14.74 12.15
CA LEU A 46 25.48 14.27 11.71
C LEU A 46 26.33 15.38 11.09
N TYR A 47 25.71 16.32 10.36
CA TYR A 47 26.37 17.48 9.75
C TYR A 47 25.50 18.74 9.87
N ASN A 48 26.12 19.88 10.13
CA ASN A 48 25.48 21.19 10.19
C ASN A 48 26.15 22.16 9.21
N GLY A 49 25.42 22.62 8.19
CA GLY A 49 25.97 23.47 7.12
C GLY A 49 26.23 24.91 7.57
N THR A 50 27.26 25.57 7.02
CA THR A 50 27.54 26.99 7.26
C THR A 50 26.98 27.86 6.13
N LYS A 51 26.48 29.06 6.48
CA LYS A 51 25.91 30.04 5.53
C LYS A 51 27.01 30.59 4.60
N THR A 52 26.75 30.61 3.30
CA THR A 52 27.61 31.32 2.34
C THR A 52 27.09 32.73 2.06
N THR A 53 27.99 33.62 1.62
CA THR A 53 27.72 35.04 1.35
C THR A 53 26.66 35.27 0.26
N ASN A 54 26.43 34.27 -0.62
CA ASN A 54 25.47 34.35 -1.72
C ASN A 54 24.12 33.67 -1.41
N GLY A 55 23.82 33.42 -0.13
CA GLY A 55 22.53 32.87 0.29
C GLY A 55 22.36 31.35 0.08
N GLY A 56 23.41 30.65 -0.34
CA GLY A 56 23.45 29.18 -0.39
C GLY A 56 24.01 28.55 0.89
N VAL A 57 23.65 27.30 1.17
CA VAL A 57 24.24 26.50 2.26
C VAL A 57 25.14 25.44 1.64
N VAL A 58 26.40 25.39 2.06
CA VAL A 58 27.37 24.38 1.58
C VAL A 58 27.87 23.56 2.76
N VAL A 59 27.77 22.24 2.67
CA VAL A 59 28.44 21.31 3.60
C VAL A 59 29.88 21.19 3.14
N THR A 60 30.81 21.91 3.79
CA THR A 60 32.23 21.93 3.41
C THR A 60 33.09 21.06 4.33
N LYS A 61 34.33 20.78 3.89
CA LYS A 61 35.39 20.07 4.65
C LYS A 61 35.72 20.64 6.04
N LYS A 62 35.21 21.84 6.40
CA LYS A 62 35.37 22.47 7.73
C LYS A 62 34.26 22.09 8.73
N SER A 63 33.28 21.28 8.33
CA SER A 63 32.25 20.78 9.24
C SER A 63 32.89 19.79 10.22
N ALA A 64 32.81 20.05 11.53
CA ALA A 64 33.34 19.15 12.53
C ALA A 64 32.50 17.86 12.57
N LEU A 65 33.14 16.71 12.36
CA LEU A 65 32.52 15.40 12.54
C LEU A 65 32.18 15.23 14.03
N LEU A 66 30.88 15.18 14.37
CA LEU A 66 30.41 15.03 15.75
C LEU A 66 30.22 13.56 16.19
N GLY A 67 30.42 12.60 15.27
CA GLY A 67 30.36 11.16 15.53
C GLY A 67 30.59 10.31 14.27
N LEU A 68 30.95 9.04 14.46
CA LEU A 68 31.07 8.04 13.39
C LEU A 68 29.81 7.17 13.35
N ALA A 69 29.23 6.99 12.15
CA ALA A 69 28.22 5.98 11.90
C ALA A 69 28.89 4.68 11.45
N GLU A 70 28.63 3.57 12.14
CA GLU A 70 29.01 2.25 11.66
C GLU A 70 28.19 1.92 10.40
N TYR A 71 28.88 1.78 9.27
CA TYR A 71 28.30 1.39 8.00
C TYR A 71 27.68 -0.01 8.10
N LYS A 72 26.34 -0.07 8.09
CA LYS A 72 25.57 -1.30 7.78
C LYS A 72 24.53 -0.99 6.71
N SER A 73 25.00 -1.05 5.46
CA SER A 73 24.25 -1.28 4.21
C SER A 73 23.53 -0.10 3.53
N ALA A 74 24.29 0.66 2.73
CA ALA A 74 23.94 1.22 1.40
C ALA A 74 25.30 1.68 0.80
N VAL A 75 25.84 1.24 -0.34
CA VAL A 75 25.34 1.14 -1.72
C VAL A 75 26.36 0.30 -2.53
N LEU A 76 25.94 -0.46 -3.55
CA LEU A 76 26.85 -0.94 -4.61
C LEU A 76 26.67 -0.10 -5.88
N VAL A 77 27.70 0.66 -6.26
CA VAL A 77 27.93 1.19 -7.60
C VAL A 77 29.31 0.73 -8.04
N LYS A 78 29.40 0.04 -9.19
CA LYS A 78 30.66 -0.17 -9.92
C LYS A 78 30.38 -0.04 -11.42
N LYS A 79 31.27 0.64 -12.16
CA LYS A 79 31.20 0.88 -13.60
C LYS A 79 32.30 0.08 -14.33
N SER A 80 31.87 -0.77 -15.28
CA SER A 80 32.48 -1.46 -16.46
C SER A 80 33.92 -2.05 -16.38
N ASP A 81 34.35 -3.08 -17.12
CA ASP A 81 34.01 -3.65 -18.43
C ASP A 81 34.06 -5.19 -18.42
N SER A 82 33.10 -5.84 -19.08
CA SER A 82 33.30 -7.03 -19.92
C SER A 82 31.96 -7.53 -20.47
N SER A 83 32.03 -7.95 -21.72
CA SER A 83 30.97 -8.26 -22.67
C SER A 83 30.01 -9.39 -22.27
N ILE A 84 28.71 -9.11 -22.50
CA ILE A 84 27.62 -10.03 -22.89
C ILE A 84 27.31 -11.19 -21.93
N SER A 85 26.24 -11.02 -21.16
CA SER A 85 24.96 -11.65 -21.54
C SER A 85 23.79 -10.83 -20.98
N LYS A 86 22.80 -10.58 -21.84
CA LYS A 86 21.51 -10.00 -21.43
C LYS A 86 20.86 -10.96 -20.44
N ILE A 87 21.01 -10.72 -19.15
CA ILE A 87 20.04 -11.23 -18.19
C ILE A 87 18.81 -10.33 -18.37
N ASN A 88 17.89 -10.81 -19.21
CA ASN A 88 16.50 -10.39 -19.17
C ASN A 88 16.04 -10.54 -17.72
N ASN A 89 16.02 -9.46 -16.95
CA ASN A 89 15.51 -9.49 -15.59
C ASN A 89 13.97 -9.50 -15.68
N LYS A 90 13.46 -10.68 -16.04
CA LYS A 90 12.07 -10.99 -16.36
C LYS A 90 11.26 -11.44 -15.14
N ASN A 91 11.65 -11.03 -13.92
CA ASN A 91 11.05 -11.51 -12.68
C ASN A 91 10.64 -10.37 -11.72
N CYS A 92 9.83 -9.42 -12.18
CA CYS A 92 9.10 -8.50 -11.28
C CYS A 92 7.73 -9.10 -10.89
N ALA A 93 7.73 -10.35 -10.43
CA ALA A 93 6.54 -11.06 -9.97
C ALA A 93 6.35 -10.85 -8.45
N CYS A 94 5.38 -10.00 -8.07
CA CYS A 94 4.79 -9.82 -6.72
C CYS A 94 5.70 -9.54 -5.50
N GLU A 95 6.88 -8.95 -5.66
CA GLU A 95 7.80 -8.65 -4.54
C GLU A 95 7.14 -7.92 -3.35
N CYS A 96 6.20 -7.01 -3.60
CA CYS A 96 5.51 -6.27 -2.55
C CYS A 96 4.58 -7.14 -1.68
N GLU A 97 3.80 -8.05 -2.29
CA GLU A 97 3.00 -9.01 -1.54
C GLU A 97 3.87 -10.09 -0.92
N ALA A 98 4.96 -10.48 -1.58
CA ALA A 98 5.95 -11.40 -1.03
C ALA A 98 6.55 -10.86 0.27
N ARG A 99 6.84 -9.55 0.36
CA ARG A 99 7.29 -8.89 1.60
C ARG A 99 6.26 -9.00 2.73
N VAL A 100 4.98 -8.79 2.44
CA VAL A 100 3.94 -8.91 3.47
C VAL A 100 3.73 -10.37 3.88
N ARG A 101 3.70 -11.30 2.93
CA ARG A 101 3.61 -12.74 3.22
C ARG A 101 4.83 -13.26 4.01
N ALA A 102 6.03 -12.78 3.69
CA ALA A 102 7.23 -13.10 4.43
C ALA A 102 7.16 -12.63 5.89
N PHE A 103 6.62 -11.43 6.12
CA PHE A 103 6.35 -10.94 7.47
C PHE A 103 5.32 -11.82 8.19
N MET A 104 4.25 -12.24 7.52
CA MET A 104 3.24 -13.13 8.09
C MET A 104 3.81 -14.50 8.48
N ARG A 105 4.65 -15.10 7.62
CA ARG A 105 5.30 -16.39 7.92
C ARG A 105 6.33 -16.28 9.04
N MET A 106 7.12 -15.21 9.05
CA MET A 106 8.02 -14.89 10.15
C MET A 106 7.26 -14.72 11.46
N LEU A 107 6.14 -13.99 11.46
CA LEU A 107 5.31 -13.82 12.65
C LEU A 107 4.76 -15.15 13.19
N ARG A 108 4.32 -16.07 12.33
CA ARG A 108 3.88 -17.42 12.74
C ARG A 108 4.99 -18.19 13.44
N ASP A 109 6.22 -18.07 12.94
CA ASP A 109 7.41 -18.69 13.54
C ASP A 109 7.75 -18.06 14.90
N GLU A 110 7.68 -16.73 15.01
CA GLU A 110 7.89 -16.01 16.27
C GLU A 110 6.88 -16.41 17.35
N GLU A 111 5.62 -16.62 16.97
CA GLU A 111 4.56 -17.11 17.86
C GLU A 111 4.66 -18.63 18.14
N GLY A 112 5.61 -19.33 17.54
CA GLY A 112 5.83 -20.77 17.75
C GLY A 112 4.79 -21.68 17.10
N VAL A 113 4.09 -21.17 16.07
CA VAL A 113 2.95 -21.81 15.40
C VAL A 113 3.11 -21.80 13.87
N ALA A 114 4.33 -22.01 13.38
CA ALA A 114 4.60 -22.18 11.96
C ALA A 114 3.90 -23.43 11.37
N GLY A 115 3.60 -23.40 10.06
CA GLY A 115 2.95 -24.52 9.37
C GLY A 115 1.44 -24.62 9.59
N GLU A 116 0.81 -25.60 8.93
CA GLU A 116 -0.66 -25.77 8.89
C GLU A 116 -1.27 -25.97 10.27
N ILE A 117 -0.57 -26.67 11.17
CA ILE A 117 -1.05 -26.94 12.53
C ILE A 117 -1.29 -25.65 13.31
N GLY A 118 -0.53 -24.59 13.02
CA GLY A 118 -0.64 -23.32 13.70
C GLY A 118 -2.04 -22.70 13.65
N TYR A 119 -2.78 -22.92 12.56
CA TYR A 119 -4.14 -22.38 12.41
C TYR A 119 -5.14 -22.92 13.43
N GLU A 120 -4.92 -24.12 13.97
CA GLU A 120 -5.79 -24.72 15.00
C GLU A 120 -5.20 -24.62 16.43
N THR A 121 -3.99 -24.08 16.58
CA THR A 121 -3.24 -24.08 17.85
C THR A 121 -3.71 -22.98 18.82
N LEU A 122 -4.00 -23.37 20.05
CA LEU A 122 -4.19 -22.47 21.20
C LEU A 122 -2.84 -22.12 21.83
N CYS A 123 -2.80 -20.99 22.54
CA CYS A 123 -1.71 -20.70 23.45
C CYS A 123 -1.51 -21.88 24.42
N GLY A 124 -0.30 -22.43 24.47
CA GLY A 124 0.00 -23.66 25.22
C GLY A 124 0.10 -24.93 24.37
N GLY A 125 -0.23 -24.86 23.08
CA GLY A 125 0.11 -25.90 22.08
C GLY A 125 -1.01 -26.89 21.74
N GLU A 126 -2.13 -26.87 22.44
CA GLU A 126 -3.27 -27.74 22.14
C GLU A 126 -4.07 -27.25 20.92
N SER A 127 -4.79 -28.16 20.26
CA SER A 127 -5.65 -27.83 19.12
C SER A 127 -7.08 -27.57 19.58
N PHE A 128 -7.65 -26.41 19.23
CA PHE A 128 -9.05 -26.13 19.59
C PHE A 128 -10.04 -27.06 18.88
N ILE A 129 -9.65 -27.65 17.75
CA ILE A 129 -10.47 -28.63 17.02
C ILE A 129 -10.33 -30.00 17.66
N LYS A 130 -9.11 -30.53 17.77
CA LYS A 130 -8.88 -31.92 18.21
C LYS A 130 -9.09 -32.10 19.71
N ASN A 131 -8.65 -31.13 20.52
CA ASN A 131 -8.71 -31.25 21.98
C ASN A 131 -10.02 -30.70 22.57
N TYR A 132 -10.64 -29.72 21.91
CA TYR A 132 -11.81 -29.00 22.44
C TYR A 132 -13.07 -29.10 21.58
N GLY A 133 -13.02 -29.81 20.44
CA GLY A 133 -14.19 -30.03 19.59
C GLY A 133 -14.78 -28.75 18.97
N LYS A 134 -14.01 -27.67 18.89
CA LYS A 134 -14.41 -26.44 18.19
C LYS A 134 -14.25 -26.61 16.68
N ASN A 135 -14.72 -25.62 15.94
CA ASN A 135 -14.68 -25.57 14.50
C ASN A 135 -14.15 -24.20 14.02
N TRP A 136 -14.23 -23.94 12.73
CA TRP A 136 -13.73 -22.72 12.11
C TRP A 136 -14.73 -21.57 12.09
N ASP A 137 -15.94 -21.74 12.64
CA ASP A 137 -17.03 -20.76 12.48
C ASP A 137 -16.70 -19.44 13.16
N ASP A 138 -15.94 -19.46 14.25
CA ASP A 138 -15.50 -18.28 14.97
C ASP A 138 -14.20 -18.52 15.75
N HIS A 139 -13.59 -17.46 16.27
CA HIS A 139 -12.45 -17.60 17.18
C HIS A 139 -12.85 -18.46 18.39
N PRO A 140 -12.03 -19.42 18.87
CA PRO A 140 -12.48 -20.44 19.82
C PRO A 140 -12.87 -19.90 21.22
N GLN A 141 -12.36 -18.71 21.58
CA GLN A 141 -12.56 -18.04 22.89
C GLN A 141 -12.17 -18.90 24.11
N ILE A 142 -11.37 -19.94 23.91
CA ILE A 142 -10.89 -20.81 24.98
C ILE A 142 -9.77 -20.10 25.73
N LYS A 143 -9.87 -20.04 27.06
CA LYS A 143 -8.82 -19.52 27.94
C LYS A 143 -7.98 -20.68 28.45
N VAL A 144 -6.70 -20.68 28.12
CA VAL A 144 -5.71 -21.64 28.60
C VAL A 144 -4.85 -20.98 29.67
N TYR A 145 -4.65 -21.66 30.80
CA TYR A 145 -3.75 -21.18 31.84
C TYR A 145 -2.29 -21.36 31.43
N ILE A 146 -1.52 -20.28 31.46
CA ILE A 146 -0.12 -20.25 31.02
C ILE A 146 0.78 -20.03 32.23
N LYS A 147 1.40 -21.13 32.69
CA LYS A 147 2.27 -21.14 33.87
C LYS A 147 3.38 -20.08 33.81
N ARG A 148 4.00 -19.85 32.64
CA ARG A 148 5.13 -18.91 32.48
C ARG A 148 4.76 -17.44 32.75
N ILE A 149 3.49 -17.06 32.55
CA ILE A 149 3.00 -15.70 32.83
C ILE A 149 2.04 -15.67 34.04
N ASN A 150 1.81 -16.83 34.68
CA ASN A 150 0.88 -17.01 35.80
C ASN A 150 -0.50 -16.38 35.54
N ASP A 151 -1.01 -16.53 34.31
CA ASP A 151 -2.26 -15.91 33.85
C ASP A 151 -2.88 -16.74 32.71
N TYR A 152 -4.12 -16.42 32.34
CA TYR A 152 -4.85 -17.05 31.25
C TYR A 152 -4.66 -16.31 29.94
N SER A 153 -4.46 -17.08 28.86
CA SER A 153 -4.43 -16.56 27.50
C SER A 153 -5.56 -17.16 26.68
N SER A 154 -6.22 -16.33 25.89
CA SER A 154 -7.16 -16.77 24.85
C SER A 154 -6.56 -16.69 23.46
N ALA A 155 -5.24 -16.64 23.34
CA ALA A 155 -4.59 -16.55 22.04
C ALA A 155 -4.79 -17.85 21.26
N ALA A 156 -5.17 -17.73 19.99
CA ALA A 156 -5.41 -18.87 19.12
C ALA A 156 -5.01 -18.60 17.68
N GLY A 157 -4.78 -19.68 16.95
CA GLY A 157 -4.51 -19.68 15.52
C GLY A 157 -3.10 -19.27 15.16
N ALA A 158 -2.85 -19.16 13.85
CA ALA A 158 -1.52 -19.00 13.28
C ALA A 158 -0.82 -17.70 13.73
N TYR A 159 -1.59 -16.72 14.17
CA TYR A 159 -1.06 -15.42 14.63
C TYR A 159 -1.31 -15.14 16.10
N GLN A 160 -1.70 -16.18 16.86
CA GLN A 160 -2.00 -16.11 18.30
C GLN A 160 -2.90 -14.91 18.63
N VAL A 161 -3.99 -14.77 17.86
CA VAL A 161 -4.96 -13.68 18.01
C VAL A 161 -5.68 -13.85 19.33
N MET A 162 -5.76 -12.80 20.15
CA MET A 162 -6.56 -12.82 21.37
C MET A 162 -8.06 -12.75 21.04
N GLY A 163 -8.87 -13.54 21.73
CA GLY A 163 -10.33 -13.54 21.57
C GLY A 163 -10.99 -12.16 21.75
N TYR A 164 -10.48 -11.32 22.66
CA TYR A 164 -10.96 -9.94 22.80
C TYR A 164 -10.54 -9.05 21.63
N THR A 165 -9.40 -9.29 20.98
CA THR A 165 -8.96 -8.53 19.79
C THR A 165 -9.86 -8.88 18.61
N TRP A 166 -10.15 -10.18 18.44
CA TRP A 166 -11.08 -10.65 17.41
C TRP A 166 -12.49 -10.04 17.57
N ASN A 167 -13.01 -10.01 18.80
CA ASN A 167 -14.31 -9.41 19.11
C ASN A 167 -14.29 -7.88 19.04
N GLY A 168 -13.20 -7.24 19.46
CA GLY A 168 -13.04 -5.79 19.41
C GLY A 168 -12.89 -5.20 18.00
N MET A 169 -12.69 -6.04 16.97
CA MET A 169 -12.50 -5.62 15.58
C MET A 169 -13.64 -6.04 14.65
N ILE A 170 -14.85 -6.27 15.18
CA ILE A 170 -16.05 -6.67 14.39
C ILE A 170 -16.28 -5.75 13.19
N GLU A 171 -16.19 -4.43 13.34
CA GLU A 171 -16.46 -3.50 12.24
C GLU A 171 -15.42 -3.62 11.12
N TYR A 172 -14.16 -3.86 11.46
CA TYR A 172 -13.13 -4.16 10.45
C TYR A 172 -13.35 -5.53 9.82
N ARG A 173 -13.73 -6.55 10.60
CA ARG A 173 -14.06 -7.88 10.07
C ARG A 173 -15.19 -7.81 9.05
N LYS A 174 -16.27 -7.07 9.34
CA LYS A 174 -17.35 -6.79 8.38
C LYS A 174 -16.83 -6.08 7.13
N LYS A 175 -16.08 -4.98 7.31
CA LYS A 175 -15.50 -4.19 6.21
C LYS A 175 -14.65 -5.02 5.26
N TYR A 176 -13.89 -5.97 5.79
CA TYR A 176 -13.00 -6.84 5.01
C TYR A 176 -13.60 -8.21 4.71
N ASN A 177 -14.90 -8.43 4.97
CA ASN A 177 -15.59 -9.70 4.73
C ASN A 177 -14.86 -10.91 5.36
N ILE A 178 -14.56 -10.81 6.66
CA ILE A 178 -13.90 -11.84 7.48
C ILE A 178 -14.94 -12.35 8.49
N SER A 179 -15.73 -13.35 8.08
CA SER A 179 -16.90 -13.81 8.83
C SER A 179 -16.62 -14.96 9.80
N ASN A 180 -15.53 -15.71 9.60
CA ASN A 180 -15.20 -16.90 10.37
C ASN A 180 -13.69 -16.96 10.68
N PHE A 181 -13.25 -17.96 11.41
CA PHE A 181 -11.85 -18.11 11.86
C PHE A 181 -11.10 -19.21 11.10
N ASN A 182 -11.48 -19.52 9.86
CA ASN A 182 -10.73 -20.45 9.01
C ASN A 182 -9.35 -19.91 8.63
N GLN A 183 -8.51 -20.75 8.01
CA GLN A 183 -7.13 -20.41 7.69
C GLN A 183 -6.97 -19.13 6.84
N GLU A 184 -7.71 -19.01 5.74
CA GLU A 184 -7.66 -17.81 4.89
C GLU A 184 -8.09 -16.55 5.66
N ASN A 185 -9.10 -16.64 6.53
CA ASN A 185 -9.59 -15.51 7.29
C ASN A 185 -8.69 -15.15 8.47
N GLN A 186 -7.95 -16.09 9.05
CA GLN A 186 -6.85 -15.77 9.97
C GLN A 186 -5.77 -14.96 9.27
N ASP A 187 -5.36 -15.38 8.06
CA ASP A 187 -4.38 -14.64 7.25
C ASP A 187 -4.88 -13.23 6.87
N ARG A 188 -6.15 -13.12 6.47
CA ARG A 188 -6.74 -11.81 6.13
C ARG A 188 -6.87 -10.93 7.38
N PHE A 189 -7.17 -11.52 8.53
CA PHE A 189 -7.31 -10.79 9.78
C PHE A 189 -5.97 -10.24 10.28
N ILE A 190 -4.86 -10.97 10.13
CA ILE A 190 -3.55 -10.40 10.46
C ILE A 190 -3.22 -9.18 9.59
N VAL A 191 -3.62 -9.17 8.31
CA VAL A 191 -3.45 -7.99 7.45
C VAL A 191 -4.31 -6.81 7.93
N VAL A 192 -5.50 -7.07 8.50
CA VAL A 192 -6.30 -6.04 9.18
C VAL A 192 -5.54 -5.46 10.38
N LEU A 193 -4.95 -6.30 11.22
CA LEU A 193 -4.14 -5.85 12.37
C LEU A 193 -2.96 -5.00 11.88
N LEU A 194 -2.20 -5.47 10.90
CA LEU A 194 -1.06 -4.75 10.33
C LEU A 194 -1.45 -3.38 9.73
N LYS A 195 -2.70 -3.24 9.27
CA LYS A 195 -3.20 -1.98 8.72
C LYS A 195 -3.68 -1.01 9.79
N HIS A 196 -4.42 -1.50 10.79
CA HIS A 196 -5.24 -0.64 11.66
C HIS A 196 -4.80 -0.62 13.13
N LYS A 197 -4.07 -1.63 13.60
CA LYS A 197 -3.50 -1.60 14.96
C LYS A 197 -2.28 -0.68 15.00
N ARG A 198 -2.11 -0.01 16.15
CA ARG A 198 -1.05 0.97 16.40
C ARG A 198 -0.97 2.05 15.32
N PHE A 199 -2.09 2.45 14.74
CA PHE A 199 -2.11 3.52 13.73
C PHE A 199 -1.79 4.89 14.36
N ASP A 200 -2.49 5.20 15.45
CA ASP A 200 -2.35 6.45 16.17
C ASP A 200 -1.11 6.46 17.09
N PRO A 201 -0.52 7.64 17.36
CA PRO A 201 0.54 7.79 18.34
C PRO A 201 0.15 7.22 19.71
N LEU A 202 1.12 6.65 20.42
CA LEU A 202 0.90 6.15 21.77
C LEU A 202 0.66 7.32 22.75
N PRO A 203 -0.24 7.15 23.74
CA PRO A 203 -0.40 8.14 24.81
C PRO A 203 0.90 8.33 25.61
N GLU A 204 1.13 9.54 26.12
CA GLU A 204 2.34 9.88 26.88
C GLU A 204 2.53 8.98 28.12
N SER A 205 1.43 8.55 28.76
CA SER A 205 1.47 7.60 29.88
C SER A 205 2.03 6.23 29.47
N VAL A 206 1.77 5.79 28.23
CA VAL A 206 2.30 4.54 27.68
C VAL A 206 3.77 4.72 27.30
N ILE A 207 4.14 5.86 26.71
CA ILE A 207 5.55 6.18 26.41
C ILE A 207 6.38 6.23 27.69
N LYS A 208 5.90 6.87 28.75
CA LYS A 208 6.58 6.89 30.05
C LYS A 208 6.77 5.48 30.63
N LYS A 209 5.83 4.57 30.38
CA LYS A 209 5.88 3.19 30.86
C LYS A 209 6.83 2.31 30.04
N TYR A 210 6.81 2.42 28.71
CA TYR A 210 7.55 1.51 27.80
C TYR A 210 8.84 2.10 27.25
N GLY A 211 9.05 3.41 27.39
CA GLY A 211 10.26 4.12 27.00
C GLY A 211 10.08 4.96 25.73
N GLU A 212 10.91 6.01 25.63
CA GLU A 212 10.92 6.99 24.54
C GLU A 212 11.11 6.37 23.14
N LYS A 213 11.79 5.22 23.05
CA LYS A 213 11.98 4.50 21.78
C LYS A 213 10.65 4.21 21.06
N PHE A 214 9.56 4.01 21.81
CA PHE A 214 8.24 3.72 21.23
C PHE A 214 7.46 4.95 20.78
N ARG A 215 7.96 6.19 20.98
CA ARG A 215 7.25 7.43 20.60
C ARG A 215 6.83 7.42 19.14
N ASN A 216 7.71 6.91 18.28
CA ASN A 216 7.47 6.78 16.85
C ASN A 216 6.92 5.39 16.44
N ALA A 217 6.65 4.46 17.36
CA ALA A 217 6.21 3.10 17.04
C ALA A 217 4.71 3.03 16.72
N HIS A 218 4.29 3.75 15.67
CA HIS A 218 2.92 3.81 15.20
C HIS A 218 2.82 4.06 13.67
N GLY A 219 1.66 3.75 13.09
CA GLY A 219 1.29 3.91 11.69
C GLY A 219 0.95 2.59 11.00
N HIS A 220 0.71 2.63 9.68
CA HIS A 220 0.42 1.42 8.90
C HIS A 220 1.66 0.52 8.77
N MET A 221 1.70 -0.61 9.49
CA MET A 221 2.80 -1.57 9.40
C MET A 221 2.95 -2.15 7.98
N ILE A 222 1.86 -2.32 7.24
CA ILE A 222 1.93 -2.70 5.81
C ILE A 222 2.78 -1.69 5.02
N LYS A 223 2.57 -0.38 5.24
CA LYS A 223 3.39 0.64 4.57
C LYS A 223 4.85 0.53 5.00
N MET A 224 5.12 0.27 6.27
CA MET A 224 6.49 0.10 6.77
C MET A 224 7.18 -1.11 6.12
N ILE A 225 6.47 -2.23 5.91
CA ILE A 225 6.97 -3.40 5.17
C ILE A 225 7.31 -3.00 3.73
N LEU A 226 6.38 -2.33 3.04
CA LEU A 226 6.51 -1.94 1.64
C LEU A 226 7.66 -0.92 1.42
N THR A 227 7.85 0.02 2.34
CA THR A 227 8.94 0.99 2.30
C THR A 227 10.20 0.49 3.02
N GLN A 228 10.21 -0.75 3.48
CA GLN A 228 11.36 -1.40 4.14
C GLN A 228 11.87 -0.68 5.39
N ASN A 229 10.97 0.00 6.11
CA ASN A 229 11.28 0.63 7.39
C ASN A 229 11.20 -0.42 8.51
N TYR A 230 12.15 -1.35 8.51
CA TYR A 230 12.12 -2.54 9.38
C TYR A 230 12.32 -2.22 10.86
N ASN A 231 13.14 -1.24 11.20
CA ASN A 231 13.35 -0.84 12.60
C ASN A 231 12.02 -0.36 13.22
N LYS A 232 11.32 0.56 12.53
CA LYS A 232 10.01 1.04 12.96
C LYS A 232 8.97 -0.09 12.95
N LEU A 233 8.97 -0.93 11.92
CA LEU A 233 8.05 -2.05 11.78
C LEU A 233 8.14 -3.01 12.97
N PHE A 234 9.34 -3.51 13.26
CA PHE A 234 9.53 -4.51 14.31
C PHE A 234 9.31 -3.93 15.70
N LEU A 235 9.69 -2.67 15.93
CA LEU A 235 9.38 -1.97 17.17
C LEU A 235 7.88 -1.69 17.33
N THR A 236 7.15 -1.43 16.24
CA THR A 236 5.68 -1.29 16.29
C THR A 236 5.00 -2.63 16.53
N ALA A 237 5.50 -3.69 15.88
CA ALA A 237 4.99 -5.05 16.03
C ALA A 237 5.17 -5.59 17.45
N SER A 238 6.27 -5.24 18.14
CA SER A 238 6.54 -5.71 19.51
C SER A 238 5.53 -5.21 20.56
N LEU A 239 4.71 -4.21 20.23
CA LEU A 239 3.59 -3.75 21.06
C LEU A 239 2.33 -4.63 20.94
N GLU A 240 2.24 -5.46 19.90
CA GLU A 240 1.12 -6.40 19.67
C GLU A 240 1.54 -7.85 19.93
N TRP A 241 2.75 -8.23 19.54
CA TRP A 241 3.27 -9.58 19.69
C TRP A 241 4.36 -9.65 20.74
N ALA A 242 4.09 -10.43 21.79
CA ALA A 242 5.00 -10.64 22.90
C ALA A 242 6.20 -11.51 22.55
N SER A 243 6.24 -12.12 21.37
CA SER A 243 7.40 -12.87 20.87
C SER A 243 8.54 -11.98 20.38
N PHE A 244 8.23 -10.76 19.94
CA PHE A 244 9.20 -9.87 19.30
C PHE A 244 10.21 -9.29 20.31
N PRO A 245 11.45 -9.04 19.86
CA PRO A 245 12.45 -8.33 20.67
C PRO A 245 11.92 -6.93 21.03
N ASP A 246 12.41 -6.40 22.14
CA ASP A 246 11.95 -5.14 22.74
C ASP A 246 10.50 -5.12 23.23
N SER A 247 9.74 -6.20 23.09
CA SER A 247 8.35 -6.22 23.52
C SER A 247 8.23 -5.97 25.03
N PRO A 248 7.36 -5.04 25.47
CA PRO A 248 7.26 -4.66 26.88
C PRO A 248 6.67 -5.75 27.78
N TYR A 249 6.27 -6.90 27.21
CA TYR A 249 5.63 -8.00 27.93
C TYR A 249 6.63 -9.01 28.51
N GLY A 250 7.93 -8.86 28.23
CA GLY A 250 9.01 -9.60 28.92
C GLY A 250 9.02 -11.11 28.69
N GLN A 251 8.52 -11.60 27.55
CA GLN A 251 8.44 -13.04 27.27
C GLN A 251 9.64 -13.58 26.47
N GLN A 252 10.58 -12.73 26.08
CA GLN A 252 11.71 -13.10 25.22
C GLN A 252 13.00 -13.31 26.04
N ARG A 253 13.99 -13.97 25.42
CA ARG A 253 15.36 -14.00 25.94
C ARG A 253 15.97 -12.58 25.89
N ALA A 254 16.84 -12.27 26.84
CA ALA A 254 17.41 -10.93 27.01
C ALA A 254 18.32 -10.48 25.84
N ASP A 255 18.91 -11.43 25.12
CA ASP A 255 19.80 -11.20 23.99
C ASP A 255 19.08 -11.27 22.63
N TYR A 256 17.75 -11.44 22.60
CA TYR A 256 17.02 -11.51 21.33
C TYR A 256 16.98 -10.16 20.65
N THR A 257 17.44 -10.10 19.40
CA THR A 257 17.60 -8.84 18.67
C THR A 257 16.70 -8.73 17.45
N ILE A 258 16.38 -7.48 17.08
CA ILE A 258 15.71 -7.15 15.82
C ILE A 258 16.50 -7.70 14.60
N LYS A 259 17.83 -7.83 14.70
CA LYS A 259 18.67 -8.39 13.63
C LYS A 259 18.34 -9.87 13.38
N GLU A 260 18.11 -10.65 14.42
CA GLU A 260 17.74 -12.06 14.27
C GLU A 260 16.35 -12.22 13.64
N VAL A 261 15.38 -11.41 14.08
CA VAL A 261 14.05 -11.34 13.43
C VAL A 261 14.18 -11.01 11.94
N LYS A 262 15.07 -10.06 11.60
CA LYS A 262 15.31 -9.66 10.21
C LYS A 262 15.91 -10.80 9.38
N VAL A 263 16.83 -11.59 9.93
CA VAL A 263 17.40 -12.77 9.25
C VAL A 263 16.30 -13.79 8.93
N LYS A 264 15.40 -14.07 9.89
CA LYS A 264 14.26 -14.95 9.64
C LYS A 264 13.32 -14.40 8.56
N TYR A 265 12.97 -13.12 8.65
CA TYR A 265 12.16 -12.44 7.64
C TYR A 265 12.79 -12.55 6.23
N ASP A 266 14.11 -12.34 6.10
CA ASP A 266 14.80 -12.42 4.81
C ASP A 266 14.80 -13.85 4.24
N SER A 267 14.88 -14.86 5.11
CA SER A 267 14.73 -16.26 4.70
C SER A 267 13.34 -16.52 4.11
N TYR A 268 12.28 -16.11 4.82
CA TYR A 268 10.90 -16.25 4.33
C TYR A 268 10.64 -15.42 3.07
N LEU A 269 11.24 -14.23 2.96
CA LEU A 269 11.14 -13.41 1.75
C LEU A 269 11.74 -14.10 0.54
N ASN A 270 12.90 -14.74 0.69
CA ASN A 270 13.51 -15.52 -0.39
C ASN A 270 12.62 -16.69 -0.84
N GLU A 271 11.93 -17.36 0.09
CA GLU A 271 10.97 -18.41 -0.23
C GLU A 271 9.74 -17.87 -0.95
N GLU A 272 9.16 -16.77 -0.45
CA GLU A 272 8.00 -16.13 -1.05
C GLU A 272 8.26 -15.63 -2.47
N LEU A 273 9.46 -15.09 -2.72
CA LEU A 273 9.92 -14.70 -4.05
C LEU A 273 10.08 -15.90 -5.00
N LYS A 274 10.33 -17.10 -4.47
CA LYS A 274 10.36 -18.36 -5.21
C LYS A 274 8.98 -19.01 -5.33
N GLY A 275 7.92 -18.34 -4.85
CA GLY A 275 6.55 -18.84 -4.87
C GLY A 275 6.29 -19.96 -3.85
N LYS A 276 7.17 -20.15 -2.86
CA LYS A 276 6.99 -21.10 -1.76
C LYS A 276 6.32 -20.38 -0.59
N SER A 277 5.07 -20.74 -0.34
CA SER A 277 4.26 -20.21 0.75
C SER A 277 3.35 -21.29 1.29
N ASP A 278 3.17 -21.30 2.60
CA ASP A 278 2.22 -22.13 3.33
C ASP A 278 1.07 -21.28 3.91
N LEU A 279 0.86 -20.10 3.33
CA LEU A 279 -0.27 -19.22 3.66
C LEU A 279 -1.47 -19.54 2.79
N HIS A 280 -2.67 -19.34 3.34
CA HIS A 280 -3.95 -19.49 2.65
C HIS A 280 -4.46 -18.19 2.03
N ILE A 281 -3.80 -17.05 2.30
CA ILE A 281 -4.13 -15.78 1.67
C ILE A 281 -3.90 -15.80 0.15
N LYS A 282 -4.92 -15.38 -0.60
CA LYS A 282 -4.87 -15.34 -2.06
C LYS A 282 -3.91 -14.26 -2.56
N LYS A 283 -3.24 -14.51 -3.68
CA LYS A 283 -2.46 -13.48 -4.40
C LYS A 283 -3.38 -12.31 -4.81
N GLY A 284 -2.85 -11.09 -4.84
CA GLY A 284 -3.63 -9.88 -5.07
C GLY A 284 -4.36 -9.34 -3.83
N PHE A 285 -4.17 -9.95 -2.64
CA PHE A 285 -4.92 -9.58 -1.43
C PHE A 285 -4.75 -8.11 -1.04
N LEU A 286 -3.56 -7.52 -1.27
CA LEU A 286 -3.26 -6.15 -0.84
C LEU A 286 -4.17 -5.10 -1.48
N GLN A 287 -4.71 -5.39 -2.67
CA GLN A 287 -5.68 -4.52 -3.35
C GLN A 287 -6.95 -4.34 -2.50
N GLY A 288 -7.46 -5.42 -1.90
CA GLY A 288 -8.60 -5.38 -0.98
C GLY A 288 -8.34 -4.58 0.30
N PHE A 289 -7.06 -4.35 0.62
CA PHE A 289 -6.63 -3.51 1.73
C PHE A 289 -6.22 -2.11 1.29
N GLY A 290 -6.47 -1.71 0.04
CA GLY A 290 -6.19 -0.37 -0.46
C GLY A 290 -4.70 -0.08 -0.71
N TYR A 291 -3.90 -1.12 -0.94
CA TYR A 291 -2.52 -1.00 -1.40
C TYR A 291 -2.43 -1.52 -2.84
N ASP A 292 -2.02 -0.66 -3.77
CA ASP A 292 -1.76 -1.07 -5.14
C ASP A 292 -0.36 -1.69 -5.21
N CYS A 293 -0.34 -3.01 -5.31
CA CYS A 293 0.84 -3.80 -5.50
C CYS A 293 0.99 -4.07 -6.99
N THR A 294 1.89 -3.34 -7.66
CA THR A 294 2.10 -3.51 -9.10
C THR A 294 2.88 -4.79 -9.38
N CYS A 295 2.19 -5.91 -9.38
CA CYS A 295 2.70 -7.21 -9.78
C CYS A 295 2.77 -7.24 -11.32
N SER A 296 3.98 -7.32 -11.88
CA SER A 296 4.15 -7.44 -13.32
C SER A 296 3.73 -8.85 -13.74
N GLY A 297 2.49 -8.97 -14.20
CA GLY A 297 1.83 -10.24 -14.54
C GLY A 297 0.40 -10.06 -15.04
N GLN A 298 -0.19 -8.89 -14.85
CA GLN A 298 -1.18 -8.33 -15.76
C GLN A 298 -0.57 -7.07 -16.33
N ASN A 299 -0.67 -6.87 -17.64
CA ASN A 299 -0.16 -5.70 -18.36
C ASN A 299 -0.61 -4.41 -17.66
N LYS A 300 0.21 -3.88 -16.74
CA LYS A 300 0.07 -2.49 -16.29
C LYS A 300 0.58 -1.66 -17.46
N LYS A 301 -0.33 -1.36 -18.39
CA LYS A 301 -0.20 -0.18 -19.25
C LYS A 301 0.24 0.95 -18.33
N LEU A 302 1.37 1.56 -18.64
CA LEU A 302 1.77 2.84 -18.03
C LEU A 302 0.49 3.68 -17.97
N SER A 303 0.11 4.20 -16.82
CA SER A 303 -0.91 5.26 -16.79
C SER A 303 -0.13 6.56 -16.88
N LYS A 304 -0.19 7.22 -18.03
CA LYS A 304 0.24 8.59 -18.24
C LYS A 304 -0.08 9.47 -17.02
N GLN A 305 0.88 10.26 -16.54
CA GLN A 305 0.63 11.18 -15.43
C GLN A 305 -0.29 12.33 -15.90
N GLY A 306 -1.16 12.85 -15.01
CA GLY A 306 -2.00 14.02 -15.29
C GLY A 306 -3.52 13.82 -15.27
N TYR A 307 -4.00 12.59 -15.03
CA TYR A 307 -5.43 12.29 -14.87
C TYR A 307 -5.66 11.28 -13.74
N ASP A 308 -6.55 11.60 -12.81
CA ASP A 308 -6.94 10.78 -11.68
C ASP A 308 -8.19 9.96 -12.02
N ILE A 309 -7.96 8.72 -12.49
CA ILE A 309 -9.02 7.77 -12.84
C ILE A 309 -9.96 7.49 -11.66
N ASN A 310 -9.44 7.47 -10.43
CA ASN A 310 -10.27 7.15 -9.26
C ASN A 310 -11.25 8.28 -8.99
N LYS A 311 -10.83 9.55 -9.06
CA LYS A 311 -11.74 10.69 -8.92
C LYS A 311 -12.80 10.73 -10.02
N ALA A 312 -12.41 10.44 -11.26
CA ALA A 312 -13.37 10.40 -12.37
C ALA A 312 -14.44 9.33 -12.17
N VAL A 313 -14.04 8.12 -11.79
CA VAL A 313 -14.99 7.02 -11.53
C VAL A 313 -15.85 7.32 -10.30
N SER A 314 -15.27 7.81 -9.19
CA SER A 314 -16.07 8.19 -8.01
C SER A 314 -17.10 9.28 -8.35
N TYR A 315 -16.76 10.21 -9.23
CA TYR A 315 -17.68 11.26 -9.68
C TYR A 315 -18.85 10.66 -10.47
N ILE A 316 -18.56 9.84 -11.49
CA ILE A 316 -19.62 9.29 -12.33
C ILE A 316 -20.54 8.33 -11.57
N GLU A 317 -20.01 7.57 -10.61
CA GLU A 317 -20.80 6.68 -9.75
C GLU A 317 -21.74 7.46 -8.82
N SER A 318 -21.25 8.55 -8.20
CA SER A 318 -22.03 9.34 -7.24
C SER A 318 -23.07 10.24 -7.88
N HIS A 319 -22.95 10.52 -9.18
CA HIS A 319 -23.88 11.35 -9.93
C HIS A 319 -24.78 10.55 -10.86
N ALA A 320 -24.64 9.22 -10.95
CA ALA A 320 -25.47 8.40 -11.83
C ALA A 320 -26.96 8.48 -11.47
N GLU A 321 -27.79 8.74 -12.46
CA GLU A 321 -29.24 8.81 -12.32
C GLU A 321 -29.88 7.42 -12.35
N SER A 322 -31.14 7.34 -11.91
CA SER A 322 -31.92 6.08 -11.93
C SER A 322 -32.30 5.63 -13.36
N GLN A 323 -32.31 6.55 -14.32
CA GLN A 323 -32.64 6.30 -15.73
C GLN A 323 -31.96 7.33 -16.63
N SER A 324 -31.89 7.07 -17.94
CA SER A 324 -31.25 8.00 -18.88
C SER A 324 -31.98 9.35 -18.92
N LEU A 325 -31.20 10.42 -18.84
CA LEU A 325 -31.63 11.80 -19.05
C LEU A 325 -31.22 12.32 -20.43
N SER A 326 -30.72 11.46 -21.32
CA SER A 326 -30.10 11.84 -22.60
C SER A 326 -28.94 12.83 -22.43
N LYS A 327 -28.21 12.75 -21.30
CA LYS A 327 -27.11 13.66 -20.94
C LYS A 327 -25.77 12.96 -20.80
N CYS A 328 -25.63 11.76 -21.36
CA CYS A 328 -24.42 10.92 -21.27
C CYS A 328 -23.11 11.69 -21.51
N ALA A 329 -23.05 12.51 -22.56
CA ALA A 329 -21.90 13.35 -22.88
C ALA A 329 -21.53 14.33 -21.75
N THR A 330 -22.52 14.92 -21.08
CA THR A 330 -22.30 15.87 -19.99
C THR A 330 -21.75 15.16 -18.75
N TYR A 331 -22.30 14.01 -18.39
CA TYR A 331 -21.91 13.29 -17.17
C TYR A 331 -20.49 12.72 -17.30
N VAL A 332 -20.18 12.11 -18.44
CA VAL A 332 -18.83 11.61 -18.72
C VAL A 332 -17.81 12.77 -18.78
N ARG A 333 -18.18 13.94 -19.33
CA ARG A 333 -17.34 15.14 -19.29
C ARG A 333 -17.00 15.56 -17.86
N LEU A 334 -18.02 15.71 -17.01
CA LEU A 334 -17.84 16.15 -15.63
C LEU A 334 -17.01 15.15 -14.83
N ALA A 335 -17.15 13.85 -15.11
CA ALA A 335 -16.29 12.83 -14.55
C ALA A 335 -14.81 13.02 -14.97
N ILE A 336 -14.56 13.25 -16.26
CA ILE A 336 -13.19 13.55 -16.76
C ILE A 336 -12.63 14.82 -16.08
N GLU A 337 -13.43 15.86 -15.91
CA GLU A 337 -13.03 17.10 -15.24
C GLU A 337 -12.73 16.89 -13.75
N ALA A 338 -13.50 16.06 -13.07
CA ALA A 338 -13.24 15.65 -11.68
C ALA A 338 -11.92 14.87 -11.55
N GLY A 339 -11.53 14.12 -12.58
CA GLY A 339 -10.21 13.49 -12.70
C GLY A 339 -9.07 14.46 -12.99
N GLY A 340 -9.33 15.74 -13.19
CA GLY A 340 -8.31 16.79 -13.33
C GLY A 340 -7.96 17.18 -14.76
N LEU A 341 -8.57 16.56 -15.77
CA LEU A 341 -8.43 16.98 -17.17
C LEU A 341 -9.45 18.07 -17.49
N LYS A 342 -8.98 19.27 -17.83
CA LYS A 342 -9.86 20.35 -18.30
C LYS A 342 -10.13 20.17 -19.79
N SER A 343 -11.40 19.95 -20.15
CA SER A 343 -11.80 20.00 -21.55
C SER A 343 -12.19 21.44 -21.93
N ASN A 344 -11.43 22.08 -22.81
CA ASN A 344 -11.85 23.35 -23.42
C ASN A 344 -13.01 23.17 -24.42
N ALA A 345 -13.34 21.92 -24.77
CA ALA A 345 -14.44 21.56 -25.66
C ALA A 345 -15.60 20.92 -24.88
N GLN A 346 -16.81 21.48 -24.99
CA GLN A 346 -18.01 20.95 -24.32
C GLN A 346 -19.07 20.54 -25.36
N PRO A 347 -18.80 19.54 -26.23
CA PRO A 347 -19.80 19.14 -27.20
C PRO A 347 -21.00 18.51 -26.50
N ARG A 348 -22.20 18.81 -27.02
CA ARG A 348 -23.42 18.15 -26.56
C ARG A 348 -23.52 16.71 -27.07
N ASN A 349 -22.92 16.41 -28.22
CA ASN A 349 -23.03 15.10 -28.88
C ASN A 349 -21.93 14.16 -28.40
N ALA A 350 -22.31 12.94 -28.04
CA ALA A 350 -21.38 11.91 -27.58
C ALA A 350 -20.37 11.51 -28.68
N LEU A 351 -20.79 11.41 -29.93
CA LEU A 351 -19.91 11.08 -31.06
C LEU A 351 -18.72 12.06 -31.22
N ASN A 352 -18.85 13.31 -30.79
CA ASN A 352 -17.74 14.27 -30.88
C ASN A 352 -16.58 13.92 -29.93
N TYR A 353 -16.80 13.04 -28.95
CA TYR A 353 -15.75 12.60 -28.04
C TYR A 353 -14.71 11.67 -28.67
N PHE A 354 -14.95 11.10 -29.86
CA PHE A 354 -13.91 10.36 -30.58
C PHE A 354 -12.63 11.21 -30.72
N GLY A 355 -12.78 12.47 -31.15
CA GLY A 355 -11.66 13.40 -31.31
C GLY A 355 -11.15 13.99 -29.99
N ILE A 356 -12.06 14.38 -29.10
CA ILE A 356 -11.71 15.08 -27.85
C ILE A 356 -10.91 14.18 -26.91
N LEU A 357 -11.29 12.91 -26.77
CA LEU A 357 -10.55 12.00 -25.89
C LEU A 357 -9.11 11.80 -26.38
N LYS A 358 -8.88 11.75 -27.71
CA LYS A 358 -7.53 11.74 -28.28
C LYS A 358 -6.76 13.02 -27.99
N GLN A 359 -7.40 14.20 -28.10
CA GLN A 359 -6.77 15.49 -27.79
C GLN A 359 -6.42 15.63 -26.31
N LEU A 360 -7.27 15.13 -25.42
CA LEU A 360 -7.00 15.05 -23.98
C LEU A 360 -5.90 14.05 -23.66
N GLY A 361 -5.60 13.14 -24.59
CA GLY A 361 -4.46 12.25 -24.53
C GLY A 361 -4.79 10.81 -24.17
N PHE A 362 -6.06 10.41 -24.29
CA PHE A 362 -6.46 9.00 -24.26
C PHE A 362 -6.04 8.30 -25.55
N LYS A 363 -5.72 7.02 -25.45
CA LYS A 363 -5.47 6.15 -26.59
C LYS A 363 -6.75 5.44 -27.00
N GLU A 364 -7.09 5.55 -28.28
CA GLU A 364 -8.20 4.85 -28.91
C GLU A 364 -7.82 3.37 -29.16
N LEU A 365 -8.72 2.45 -28.82
CA LEU A 365 -8.52 1.00 -28.85
C LEU A 365 -9.78 0.31 -29.37
N GLN A 366 -9.56 -0.82 -30.05
CA GLN A 366 -10.59 -1.82 -30.35
C GLN A 366 -10.37 -3.01 -29.41
N THR A 367 -11.21 -3.15 -28.38
CA THR A 367 -11.06 -4.21 -27.37
C THR A 367 -12.40 -4.54 -26.71
N THR A 368 -12.53 -5.79 -26.27
CA THR A 368 -13.63 -6.29 -25.44
C THR A 368 -13.21 -6.49 -23.97
N THR A 369 -11.96 -6.19 -23.62
CA THR A 369 -11.44 -6.27 -22.25
C THR A 369 -11.29 -4.87 -21.67
N TYR A 370 -12.17 -4.52 -20.74
CA TYR A 370 -12.25 -3.20 -20.15
C TYR A 370 -11.50 -3.11 -18.81
N ILE A 371 -10.89 -1.96 -18.55
CA ILE A 371 -10.28 -1.64 -17.26
C ILE A 371 -10.92 -0.38 -16.69
N LYS A 372 -10.88 -0.23 -15.36
CA LYS A 372 -11.43 0.93 -14.66
C LYS A 372 -10.96 2.24 -15.31
N GLY A 373 -11.89 3.13 -15.64
CA GLY A 373 -11.62 4.42 -16.28
C GLY A 373 -11.66 4.41 -17.81
N ASP A 374 -11.82 3.25 -18.46
CA ASP A 374 -12.06 3.19 -19.90
C ASP A 374 -13.36 3.93 -20.26
N ILE A 375 -13.35 4.61 -21.39
CA ILE A 375 -14.50 5.33 -21.92
C ILE A 375 -14.88 4.72 -23.27
N VAL A 376 -16.11 4.27 -23.43
CA VAL A 376 -16.64 3.86 -24.74
C VAL A 376 -17.32 5.05 -25.39
N VAL A 377 -17.08 5.25 -26.69
CA VAL A 377 -17.87 6.16 -27.54
C VAL A 377 -18.47 5.36 -28.67
N PHE A 378 -19.77 5.50 -28.88
CA PHE A 378 -20.52 4.97 -30.01
C PHE A 378 -20.84 6.10 -30.99
N ASP A 379 -20.74 5.80 -32.28
CA ASP A 379 -21.12 6.69 -33.36
C ASP A 379 -22.65 6.85 -33.45
N ALA A 380 -23.11 7.79 -34.28
CA ALA A 380 -24.53 7.93 -34.57
C ALA A 380 -25.09 6.67 -35.26
N VAL A 381 -26.28 6.24 -34.83
CA VAL A 381 -27.06 5.16 -35.47
C VAL A 381 -28.49 5.64 -35.69
N THR A 382 -29.27 4.95 -36.52
CA THR A 382 -30.69 5.28 -36.74
C THR A 382 -31.43 5.33 -35.41
N GLY A 383 -32.13 6.44 -35.15
CA GLY A 383 -32.83 6.70 -33.87
C GLY A 383 -31.95 7.31 -32.77
N HIS A 384 -30.62 7.33 -32.93
CA HIS A 384 -29.67 7.87 -31.96
C HIS A 384 -28.57 8.71 -32.64
N GLN A 385 -28.98 9.84 -33.22
CA GLN A 385 -28.12 10.73 -34.03
C GLN A 385 -26.96 11.40 -33.28
N TYR A 386 -26.96 11.38 -31.94
CA TYR A 386 -25.92 12.02 -31.13
C TYR A 386 -24.83 11.05 -30.66
N GLY A 387 -24.95 9.76 -30.98
CA GLY A 387 -24.08 8.71 -30.45
C GLY A 387 -24.33 8.45 -28.96
N HIS A 388 -23.46 7.64 -28.36
CA HIS A 388 -23.51 7.35 -26.91
C HIS A 388 -22.12 7.31 -26.31
N ILE A 389 -21.98 7.63 -25.03
CA ILE A 389 -20.69 7.61 -24.33
C ILE A 389 -20.89 7.13 -22.89
N ALA A 390 -20.00 6.29 -22.40
CA ALA A 390 -20.04 5.76 -21.04
C ALA A 390 -18.62 5.48 -20.51
N MET A 391 -18.45 5.44 -19.19
CA MET A 391 -17.22 5.10 -18.50
C MET A 391 -17.36 3.78 -17.73
N TRP A 392 -16.34 2.93 -17.78
CA TRP A 392 -16.28 1.68 -17.03
C TRP A 392 -15.74 1.91 -15.62
N THR A 393 -16.50 1.55 -14.59
CA THR A 393 -16.10 1.75 -13.18
C THR A 393 -15.14 0.69 -12.66
N GLY A 394 -14.97 -0.40 -13.44
CA GLY A 394 -14.34 -1.64 -12.98
C GLY A 394 -15.36 -2.78 -12.86
N THR A 395 -16.63 -2.45 -12.66
CA THR A 395 -17.72 -3.43 -12.49
C THR A 395 -18.92 -3.17 -13.40
N GLU A 396 -19.19 -1.92 -13.76
CA GLU A 396 -20.35 -1.54 -14.58
C GLU A 396 -20.03 -0.36 -15.51
N TRP A 397 -20.82 -0.21 -16.57
CA TRP A 397 -20.77 0.96 -17.46
C TRP A 397 -21.72 2.03 -16.96
N ILE A 398 -21.24 3.26 -16.81
CA ILE A 398 -22.05 4.40 -16.39
C ILE A 398 -21.92 5.51 -17.42
N SER A 399 -23.05 6.08 -17.83
CA SER A 399 -23.11 7.25 -18.69
C SER A 399 -23.68 8.43 -17.90
N ASP A 400 -24.96 8.75 -18.11
CA ASP A 400 -25.79 9.55 -17.20
C ASP A 400 -26.55 8.68 -16.19
N PHE A 401 -26.59 7.36 -16.41
CA PHE A 401 -27.20 6.37 -15.54
C PHE A 401 -26.36 5.08 -15.53
N LYS A 402 -26.65 4.18 -14.60
CA LYS A 402 -26.03 2.85 -14.52
C LYS A 402 -26.60 1.91 -15.58
N GLN A 403 -25.73 1.36 -16.43
CA GLN A 403 -26.13 0.53 -17.56
C GLN A 403 -26.02 -0.95 -17.23
N LYS A 404 -26.96 -1.76 -17.74
CA LYS A 404 -26.91 -3.22 -17.62
C LYS A 404 -25.83 -3.86 -18.50
N SER A 405 -25.39 -3.18 -19.54
CA SER A 405 -24.35 -3.63 -20.48
C SER A 405 -23.66 -2.43 -21.15
N ILE A 406 -22.60 -2.67 -21.92
CA ILE A 406 -21.96 -1.63 -22.74
C ILE A 406 -22.88 -1.10 -23.84
N ILE A 407 -23.78 -1.95 -24.37
CA ILE A 407 -24.73 -1.63 -25.43
C ILE A 407 -26.07 -1.22 -24.80
N VAL A 408 -26.33 0.09 -24.71
CA VAL A 408 -27.55 0.63 -24.09
C VAL A 408 -28.82 0.42 -24.90
N ASN A 409 -28.69 0.21 -26.21
CA ASN A 409 -29.81 -0.01 -27.12
C ASN A 409 -29.38 -0.91 -28.29
N ASN A 410 -30.26 -1.79 -28.74
CA ASN A 410 -30.01 -2.72 -29.85
C ASN A 410 -29.58 -2.02 -31.15
N ALA A 411 -29.95 -0.75 -31.37
CA ALA A 411 -29.49 0.03 -32.51
C ALA A 411 -27.94 0.14 -32.59
N TYR A 412 -27.25 0.02 -31.46
CA TYR A 412 -25.78 0.07 -31.39
C TYR A 412 -25.09 -1.28 -31.63
N ASN A 413 -25.81 -2.41 -31.74
CA ASN A 413 -25.20 -3.74 -31.89
C ASN A 413 -24.23 -3.86 -33.08
N ASN A 414 -24.53 -3.13 -34.18
CA ASN A 414 -23.68 -3.08 -35.38
C ASN A 414 -23.09 -1.68 -35.60
N GLY A 415 -23.22 -0.80 -34.61
CA GLY A 415 -22.71 0.57 -34.67
C GLY A 415 -21.20 0.62 -34.45
N LYS A 416 -20.54 1.56 -35.10
CA LYS A 416 -19.12 1.83 -34.85
C LYS A 416 -18.93 2.31 -33.42
N SER A 417 -17.98 1.71 -32.71
CA SER A 417 -17.58 2.16 -31.37
C SER A 417 -16.08 2.03 -31.18
N SER A 418 -15.53 2.80 -30.24
CA SER A 418 -14.14 2.67 -29.79
C SER A 418 -14.06 2.81 -28.28
N ILE A 419 -13.07 2.14 -27.69
CA ILE A 419 -12.68 2.31 -26.29
C ILE A 419 -11.53 3.31 -26.22
N PHE A 420 -11.60 4.23 -25.29
CA PHE A 420 -10.58 5.22 -24.99
C PHE A 420 -10.01 4.92 -23.63
N ARG A 421 -8.70 4.69 -23.59
CA ARG A 421 -7.99 4.32 -22.37
C ARG A 421 -6.93 5.36 -22.05
N TRP A 422 -6.85 5.72 -20.78
CA TRP A 422 -5.77 6.53 -20.27
C TRP A 422 -4.53 5.65 -20.00
N GLU A 423 -3.54 5.75 -20.88
CA GLU A 423 -2.24 5.06 -20.79
C GLU A 423 -1.08 5.99 -21.19
#